data_AF-A0A931NJ48-F1
#
_entry.id   AF-A0A931NJ48-F1
#
_cell.length_a   1.000
_cell.length_b   1.000
_cell.length_c   1.000
_cell.angle_alpha   90.00
_cell.angle_beta   90.00
_cell.angle_gamma   90.00
#
_symmetry.space_group_name_H-M   'P 1'
#
loop_
_entity.id
_entity.type
_entity.pdbx_description
1 polymer ?
#
loop_
_entity_poly.entity_id
_entity_poly.type
_entity_poly.pdbx_seq_one_letter_code
_entity_poly.pdbx_strand_id
1 'polypeptide(L)'
;MKFGSDISSWYWWLSVVFVGIAINLASSYVKPPMDRWIERRSDRRRVAREARDKVFGAKVARISVDPTLLILAGQEAAQCEIRSQLTFILVGVNLILLFIVTSLPEPRSGVIVFLIYSLVVILPVQLMILMKELKDEANLVELYRAARERFNNRN
;
A
#
# COMPACT_ATOMS: atom_id res chain seq x y z
N MET A 1 -35.74 -37.33 -3.60
CA MET A 1 -34.36 -37.83 -3.43
C MET A 1 -33.99 -38.68 -4.64
N LYS A 2 -33.24 -38.14 -5.60
CA LYS A 2 -32.73 -38.84 -6.81
C LYS A 2 -31.26 -38.47 -7.11
N PHE A 3 -30.45 -38.20 -6.07
CA PHE A 3 -29.04 -37.87 -6.25
C PHE A 3 -28.10 -39.09 -6.08
N GLY A 4 -28.57 -40.18 -5.46
CA GLY A 4 -27.73 -41.32 -5.11
C GLY A 4 -27.52 -42.35 -6.23
N SER A 5 -28.42 -42.43 -7.22
CA SER A 5 -28.32 -43.43 -8.30
C SER A 5 -27.32 -43.04 -9.40
N ASP A 6 -27.02 -41.75 -9.55
CA ASP A 6 -26.17 -41.26 -10.65
C ASP A 6 -24.67 -41.34 -10.34
N ILE A 7 -24.28 -41.36 -9.06
CA ILE A 7 -22.88 -41.42 -8.60
C ILE A 7 -22.28 -42.84 -8.77
N SER A 8 -23.14 -43.88 -8.82
CA SER A 8 -22.71 -45.28 -9.00
C SER A 8 -22.62 -45.68 -10.48
N SER A 9 -23.01 -44.79 -11.41
CA SER A 9 -22.95 -45.08 -12.84
C SER A 9 -21.50 -45.15 -13.31
N TRP A 10 -21.13 -46.22 -14.03
CA TRP A 10 -19.80 -46.36 -14.66
C TRP A 10 -19.43 -45.14 -15.52
N TYR A 11 -20.41 -44.51 -16.17
CA TYR A 11 -20.22 -43.28 -16.95
C TYR A 11 -19.77 -42.09 -16.10
N TRP A 12 -20.18 -42.01 -14.83
CA TRP A 12 -19.75 -40.96 -13.90
C TRP A 12 -18.26 -41.08 -13.61
N TRP A 13 -17.78 -42.28 -13.26
CA TRP A 13 -16.37 -42.55 -13.01
C TRP A 13 -15.50 -42.29 -14.24
N LEU A 14 -15.96 -42.69 -15.42
CA LEU A 14 -15.23 -42.49 -16.68
C LEU A 14 -15.10 -40.99 -17.01
N SER A 15 -16.14 -40.21 -16.72
CA SER A 15 -16.13 -38.75 -16.87
C SER A 15 -15.15 -38.08 -15.90
N VAL A 16 -15.13 -38.50 -14.63
CA VAL A 16 -14.20 -37.98 -13.61
C VAL A 16 -12.74 -38.27 -13.99
N VAL A 17 -12.44 -39.50 -14.43
CA VAL A 17 -11.10 -39.88 -14.89
C VAL A 17 -10.67 -39.05 -16.10
N PHE A 18 -11.57 -38.87 -17.07
CA PHE A 18 -11.27 -38.08 -18.27
C PHE A 18 -11.04 -36.59 -17.94
N VAL A 19 -11.84 -36.00 -17.05
CA VAL A 19 -11.63 -34.63 -16.56
C VAL A 19 -10.32 -34.52 -15.79
N GLY A 20 -9.96 -35.51 -14.98
CA GLY A 20 -8.67 -35.56 -14.27
C GLY A 20 -7.48 -35.56 -15.23
N ILE A 21 -7.54 -36.37 -16.30
CA ILE A 21 -6.51 -36.40 -17.34
C ILE A 21 -6.47 -35.07 -18.11
N ALA A 22 -7.63 -34.51 -18.46
CA ALA A 22 -7.72 -33.24 -19.17
C ALA A 22 -7.15 -32.07 -18.36
N ILE A 23 -7.41 -32.02 -17.04
CA ILE A 23 -6.83 -31.00 -16.14
C ILE A 23 -5.31 -31.18 -16.04
N ASN A 24 -4.82 -32.42 -15.91
CA ASN A 24 -3.39 -32.68 -15.83
C ASN A 24 -2.67 -32.25 -17.12
N LEU A 25 -3.26 -32.58 -18.27
CA LEU A 25 -2.75 -32.15 -19.57
C LEU A 25 -2.80 -30.62 -19.70
N ALA A 26 -3.92 -29.98 -19.37
CA ALA A 26 -4.06 -28.52 -19.41
C ALA A 26 -3.06 -27.83 -18.48
N SER A 27 -2.81 -28.37 -17.28
CA SER A 27 -1.83 -27.84 -16.33
C SER A 27 -0.41 -27.81 -16.92
N SER A 28 -0.03 -28.85 -17.67
CA SER A 28 1.27 -28.93 -18.34
C SER A 28 1.46 -27.86 -19.43
N TYR A 29 0.38 -27.45 -20.11
CA TYR A 29 0.41 -26.41 -21.16
C TYR A 29 0.25 -24.99 -20.61
N VAL A 30 -0.41 -24.80 -19.45
CA VAL A 30 -0.63 -23.48 -18.84
C VAL A 30 0.57 -22.99 -18.04
N LYS A 31 1.40 -23.90 -17.53
CA LYS A 31 2.56 -23.53 -16.69
C LYS A 31 3.60 -22.64 -17.42
N PRO A 32 4.07 -22.97 -18.65
CA PRO A 32 5.07 -22.14 -19.34
C PRO A 32 4.65 -20.67 -19.61
N PRO A 33 3.43 -20.37 -20.10
CA PRO A 33 3.02 -18.98 -20.30
C PRO A 33 2.80 -18.23 -18.98
N MET A 34 2.36 -18.92 -17.92
CA MET A 34 2.16 -18.31 -16.60
C MET A 34 3.50 -17.92 -15.96
N ASP A 35 4.50 -18.79 -16.01
CA ASP A 35 5.85 -18.51 -15.49
C ASP A 35 6.48 -17.32 -16.23
N ARG A 36 6.38 -17.28 -17.58
CA ARG A 36 6.85 -16.13 -18.37
C ARG A 36 6.14 -14.82 -18.05
N TRP A 37 4.85 -14.86 -17.71
CA TRP A 37 4.10 -13.67 -17.32
C TRP A 37 4.56 -13.13 -15.96
N ILE A 38 4.80 -14.02 -15.01
CA ILE A 38 5.33 -13.69 -13.67
C ILE A 38 6.75 -13.13 -13.79
N GLU A 39 7.62 -13.77 -14.56
CA GLU A 39 9.00 -13.30 -14.82
C GLU A 39 9.00 -11.88 -15.40
N ARG A 40 8.22 -11.64 -16.47
CA ARG A 40 8.12 -10.30 -17.09
C ARG A 40 7.61 -9.25 -16.11
N ARG A 41 6.67 -9.60 -15.23
CA ARG A 41 6.17 -8.70 -14.19
C ARG A 41 7.25 -8.40 -13.14
N SER A 42 8.04 -9.41 -12.78
CA SER A 42 9.17 -9.27 -11.87
C SER A 42 10.25 -8.37 -12.47
N ASP A 43 10.63 -8.60 -13.73
CA ASP A 43 11.64 -7.82 -14.44
C ASP A 43 11.24 -6.35 -14.56
N ARG A 44 9.98 -6.07 -14.92
CA ARG A 44 9.46 -4.68 -14.95
C ARG A 44 9.56 -4.00 -13.59
N ARG A 45 9.27 -4.73 -12.50
CA ARG A 45 9.42 -4.21 -11.14
C ARG A 45 10.89 -3.99 -10.78
N ARG A 46 11.78 -4.89 -11.20
CA ARG A 46 13.23 -4.79 -10.97
C ARG A 46 13.81 -3.57 -11.67
N VAL A 47 13.55 -3.41 -12.96
CA VAL A 47 13.98 -2.23 -13.75
C VAL A 47 13.45 -0.93 -13.14
N ALA A 48 12.18 -0.90 -12.71
CA ALA A 48 11.61 0.27 -12.04
C ALA A 48 12.20 0.53 -10.64
N ARG A 49 12.74 -0.48 -9.96
CA ARG A 49 13.48 -0.30 -8.69
C ARG A 49 14.88 0.24 -8.98
N GLU A 50 15.62 -0.40 -9.88
CA GLU A 50 16.96 0.04 -10.29
C GLU A 50 16.97 1.51 -10.77
N ALA A 51 15.95 1.93 -11.53
CA ALA A 51 15.81 3.32 -11.94
C ALA A 51 15.58 4.28 -10.76
N ARG A 52 14.78 3.87 -9.76
CA ARG A 52 14.54 4.65 -8.54
C ARG A 52 15.80 4.73 -7.67
N ASP A 53 16.52 3.64 -7.51
CA ASP A 53 17.74 3.57 -6.73
C ASP A 53 18.84 4.46 -7.33
N LYS A 54 18.95 4.50 -8.67
CA LYS A 54 19.86 5.42 -9.38
C LYS A 54 19.51 6.89 -9.10
N VAL A 55 18.23 7.26 -9.19
CA VAL A 55 17.77 8.63 -8.92
C VAL A 55 17.99 8.99 -7.45
N PHE A 56 17.68 8.08 -6.54
CA PHE A 56 17.91 8.25 -5.10
C PHE A 56 19.40 8.46 -4.80
N GLY A 57 20.27 7.59 -5.32
CA GLY A 57 21.71 7.69 -5.15
C GLY A 57 22.30 8.98 -5.73
N ALA A 58 21.77 9.47 -6.85
CA ALA A 58 22.15 10.77 -7.42
C ALA A 58 21.75 11.95 -6.53
N LYS A 59 20.54 11.92 -5.94
CA LYS A 59 20.09 12.95 -4.97
C LYS A 59 20.97 12.95 -3.71
N VAL A 60 21.21 11.76 -3.15
CA VAL A 60 22.10 11.59 -1.98
C VAL A 60 23.50 12.13 -2.28
N ALA A 61 24.06 11.81 -3.44
CA ALA A 61 25.37 12.32 -3.86
C ALA A 61 25.40 13.85 -3.89
N ARG A 62 24.38 14.48 -4.49
CA ARG A 62 24.26 15.94 -4.57
C ARG A 62 24.18 16.61 -3.19
N ILE A 63 23.33 16.08 -2.30
CA ILE A 63 23.13 16.64 -0.97
C ILE A 63 24.38 16.44 -0.09
N SER A 64 25.06 15.30 -0.23
CA SER A 64 26.28 15.00 0.54
C SER A 64 27.51 15.85 0.18
N VAL A 65 27.44 16.66 -0.88
CA VAL A 65 28.55 17.54 -1.28
C VAL A 65 28.42 18.93 -0.64
N ASP A 66 27.20 19.37 -0.35
CA ASP A 66 26.91 20.73 0.09
C ASP A 66 26.30 20.73 1.50
N PRO A 67 26.98 21.30 2.51
CA PRO A 67 26.48 21.36 3.88
C PRO A 67 25.18 22.15 4.01
N THR A 68 24.93 23.15 3.14
CA THR A 68 23.67 23.90 3.14
C THR A 68 22.51 23.03 2.67
N LEU A 69 22.72 22.22 1.63
CA LEU A 69 21.70 21.26 1.17
C LEU A 69 21.40 20.18 2.21
N LEU A 70 22.40 19.77 2.99
CA LEU A 70 22.21 18.80 4.06
C LEU A 70 21.31 19.36 5.18
N ILE A 71 21.50 20.63 5.56
CA ILE A 71 20.65 21.31 6.56
C ILE A 71 19.23 21.46 6.03
N LEU A 72 19.07 21.91 4.77
CA LEU A 72 17.76 22.06 4.14
C LEU A 72 17.00 20.72 4.06
N ALA A 73 17.68 19.64 3.68
CA ALA A 73 17.08 18.30 3.66
C ALA A 73 16.63 17.84 5.06
N GLY A 74 17.39 18.17 6.11
CA GLY A 74 17.00 17.90 7.49
C GLY A 74 15.78 18.71 7.93
N GLN A 75 15.70 19.99 7.54
CA GLN A 75 14.54 20.83 7.81
C GLN A 75 13.28 20.35 7.08
N GLU A 76 13.41 19.95 5.81
CA GLU A 76 12.30 19.38 5.04
C GLU A 76 11.77 18.09 5.68
N ALA A 77 12.67 17.21 6.14
CA ALA A 77 12.28 15.99 6.85
C ALA A 77 11.52 16.32 8.16
N ALA A 78 12.03 17.26 8.96
CA ALA A 78 11.39 17.69 10.20
C ALA A 78 10.02 18.36 9.95
N GLN A 79 9.89 19.18 8.92
CA GLN A 79 8.60 19.78 8.55
C GLN A 79 7.59 18.72 8.10
N CYS A 80 8.04 17.69 7.38
CA CYS A 80 7.19 16.59 6.95
C CYS A 80 6.69 15.78 8.15
N GLU A 81 7.57 15.51 9.12
CA GLU A 81 7.22 14.84 10.38
C GLU A 81 6.19 15.65 11.18
N ILE A 82 6.38 16.97 11.31
CA ILE A 82 5.39 17.82 12.00
C ILE A 82 4.03 17.78 11.29
N ARG A 83 4.02 17.82 9.96
CA ARG A 83 2.77 17.74 9.18
C ARG A 83 2.07 16.39 9.37
N SER A 84 2.80 15.29 9.28
CA SER A 84 2.23 13.95 9.46
C SER A 84 1.65 13.77 10.87
N GLN A 85 2.33 14.28 11.89
CA GLN A 85 1.84 14.30 13.28
C GLN A 85 0.56 15.13 13.43
N LEU A 86 0.49 16.33 12.83
CA LEU A 86 -0.71 17.16 12.87
C LEU A 86 -1.89 16.49 12.16
N THR A 87 -1.66 15.89 10.99
CA THR A 87 -2.68 15.14 10.25
C THR A 87 -3.15 13.92 11.05
N PHE A 88 -2.23 13.21 11.72
CA PHE A 88 -2.57 12.08 12.59
C PHE A 88 -3.46 12.51 13.76
N ILE A 89 -3.13 13.62 14.43
CA ILE A 89 -3.95 14.20 15.51
C ILE A 89 -5.34 14.57 14.97
N LEU A 90 -5.41 15.20 13.79
CA LEU A 90 -6.67 15.59 13.17
C LEU A 90 -7.57 14.38 12.88
N VAL A 91 -7.02 13.29 12.35
CA VAL A 91 -7.75 12.02 12.15
C VAL A 91 -8.26 11.49 13.50
N GLY A 92 -7.41 11.48 14.53
CA GLY A 92 -7.78 11.05 15.88
C GLY A 92 -8.96 11.86 16.46
N VAL A 93 -8.92 13.19 16.35
CA VAL A 93 -10.00 14.06 16.80
C VAL A 93 -11.30 13.77 16.05
N ASN A 94 -11.24 13.57 14.72
CA ASN A 94 -12.42 13.24 13.93
C ASN A 94 -13.02 11.87 14.30
N LEU A 95 -12.19 10.87 14.63
CA LEU A 95 -12.65 9.57 15.12
C LEU A 95 -13.32 9.67 16.49
N ILE A 96 -12.75 10.44 17.42
CA ILE A 96 -13.35 10.70 18.74
C ILE A 96 -14.70 11.41 18.57
N LEU A 97 -14.75 12.43 17.71
CA LEU A 97 -15.99 13.15 17.43
C LEU A 97 -17.06 12.23 16.85
N LEU A 98 -16.69 11.38 15.88
CA LEU A 98 -17.60 10.38 15.33
C LEU A 98 -18.12 9.44 16.43
N PHE A 99 -17.24 8.95 17.30
CA PHE A 99 -17.63 8.09 18.41
C PHE A 99 -18.63 8.79 19.35
N ILE A 100 -18.35 10.02 19.77
CA ILE A 100 -19.24 10.82 20.63
C ILE A 100 -20.60 11.02 19.98
N VAL A 101 -20.63 11.41 18.70
CA VAL A 101 -21.90 11.68 18.00
C VAL A 101 -22.71 10.41 17.79
N THR A 102 -22.07 9.26 17.60
CA THR A 102 -22.75 7.96 17.43
C THR A 102 -23.21 7.32 18.75
N SER A 103 -22.65 7.70 19.90
CA SER A 103 -22.95 7.11 21.21
C SER A 103 -24.07 7.82 21.97
N LEU A 104 -24.56 8.96 21.49
CA LEU A 104 -25.69 9.69 22.09
C LEU A 104 -27.02 8.91 21.93
N PRO A 105 -27.77 8.64 23.02
CA PRO A 105 -29.09 8.00 22.95
C PRO A 105 -30.20 9.00 22.57
N GLU A 106 -31.05 8.61 21.60
CA GLU A 106 -32.29 9.27 21.12
C GLU A 106 -32.17 10.56 20.26
N PRO A 107 -33.31 11.01 19.67
CA PRO A 107 -33.62 10.86 18.26
C PRO A 107 -32.63 11.64 17.38
N ARG A 108 -32.10 10.97 16.35
CA ARG A 108 -31.14 11.55 15.41
C ARG A 108 -31.83 12.66 14.61
N SER A 109 -31.64 13.91 15.03
CA SER A 109 -32.01 15.07 14.23
C SER A 109 -31.30 15.00 12.87
N GLY A 110 -31.90 15.57 11.82
CA GLY A 110 -31.29 15.58 10.49
C GLY A 110 -29.86 16.17 10.48
N VAL A 111 -29.57 17.09 11.41
CA VAL A 111 -28.24 17.70 11.60
C VAL A 111 -27.22 16.67 12.10
N ILE A 112 -27.59 15.82 13.06
CA ILE A 112 -26.70 14.76 13.57
C ILE A 112 -26.41 13.73 12.49
N VAL A 113 -27.42 13.33 11.71
CA VAL A 113 -27.24 12.39 10.59
C VAL A 113 -26.32 12.98 9.52
N PHE A 114 -26.50 14.26 9.19
CA PHE A 114 -25.63 14.97 8.25
C PHE A 114 -24.18 15.04 8.74
N LEU A 115 -23.96 15.33 10.01
CA LEU A 115 -22.63 15.35 10.64
C LEU A 115 -21.96 13.98 10.62
N ILE A 116 -22.69 12.91 10.94
CA ILE A 116 -22.14 11.55 10.84
C ILE A 116 -21.75 11.24 9.40
N TYR A 117 -22.60 11.55 8.44
CA TYR A 117 -22.33 11.29 7.02
C TYR A 117 -21.11 12.08 6.52
N SER A 118 -20.99 13.36 6.87
CA SER A 118 -19.85 14.17 6.47
C SER A 118 -18.54 13.67 7.08
N LEU A 119 -18.54 13.28 8.37
CA LEU A 119 -17.37 12.68 9.03
C LEU A 119 -16.97 11.36 8.37
N VAL A 120 -17.94 10.49 8.05
CA VAL A 120 -17.68 9.22 7.39
C VAL A 120 -17.09 9.40 5.98
N VAL A 121 -17.48 10.45 5.25
CA VAL A 121 -16.93 10.74 3.92
C VAL A 121 -15.54 11.40 4.00
N ILE A 122 -15.29 12.25 4.99
CA ILE A 122 -14.03 12.99 5.14
C ILE A 122 -12.92 12.08 5.67
N LEU A 123 -13.22 11.14 6.56
CA LEU A 123 -12.22 10.25 7.19
C LEU A 123 -11.36 9.46 6.19
N PRO A 124 -11.92 8.79 5.15
CA PRO A 124 -11.12 8.11 4.12
C PRO A 124 -10.17 9.05 3.39
N VAL A 125 -10.59 10.29 3.12
CA VAL A 125 -9.76 11.29 2.45
C VAL A 125 -8.59 11.71 3.35
N GLN A 126 -8.86 12.00 4.62
CA GLN A 126 -7.80 12.33 5.58
C GLN A 126 -6.83 11.16 5.79
N LEU A 127 -7.32 9.92 5.81
CA LEU A 127 -6.49 8.74 5.95
C LEU A 127 -5.60 8.50 4.72
N MET A 128 -6.12 8.77 3.51
CA MET A 128 -5.31 8.76 2.29
C MET A 128 -4.22 9.84 2.30
N ILE A 129 -4.52 11.04 2.79
CA ILE A 129 -3.53 12.12 2.95
C ILE A 129 -2.45 11.69 3.96
N LEU A 130 -2.85 11.18 5.12
CA LEU A 130 -1.92 10.70 6.15
C LEU A 130 -1.01 9.60 5.61
N MET A 131 -1.55 8.61 4.90
CA MET A 131 -0.75 7.55 4.28
C MET A 131 0.28 8.08 3.28
N LYS A 132 -0.10 9.12 2.53
CA LYS A 132 0.82 9.78 1.59
C LYS A 132 1.91 10.53 2.34
N GLU A 133 1.55 11.30 3.37
CA GLU A 133 2.50 12.05 4.18
C GLU A 133 3.49 11.14 4.91
N LEU A 134 3.04 10.05 5.52
CA LEU A 134 3.91 9.06 6.18
C LEU A 134 4.90 8.42 5.19
N LYS A 135 4.44 8.15 3.96
CA LYS A 135 5.31 7.61 2.91
C LYS A 135 6.34 8.64 2.47
N ASP A 136 5.95 9.90 2.31
CA ASP A 136 6.84 10.98 1.90
C ASP A 136 7.87 11.29 3.01
N GLU A 137 7.44 11.29 4.27
CA GLU A 137 8.30 11.41 5.46
C GLU A 137 9.36 10.30 5.48
N ALA A 138 8.96 9.03 5.35
CA ALA A 138 9.90 7.91 5.35
C ALA A 138 10.97 8.07 4.26
N ASN A 139 10.57 8.48 3.05
CA ASN A 139 11.51 8.69 1.94
C ASN A 139 12.47 9.86 2.21
N LEU A 140 11.99 10.96 2.80
CA LEU A 140 12.81 12.14 3.10
C LEU A 140 13.79 11.87 4.24
N VAL A 141 13.36 11.17 5.29
CA VAL A 141 14.20 10.76 6.42
C VAL A 141 15.29 9.80 5.93
N GLU A 142 14.95 8.82 5.10
CA GLU A 142 15.94 7.90 4.51
C GLU A 142 16.95 8.64 3.63
N LEU A 143 16.49 9.58 2.82
CA LEU A 143 17.34 10.42 1.98
C LEU A 143 18.30 11.30 2.79
N TYR A 144 17.79 11.96 3.85
CA TYR A 144 18.61 12.76 4.75
C TYR A 144 19.65 11.90 5.47
N ARG A 145 19.24 10.74 6.01
CA ARG A 145 20.13 9.81 6.71
C ARG A 145 21.25 9.30 5.80
N ALA A 146 20.91 8.85 4.60
CA ALA A 146 21.89 8.39 3.62
C ALA A 146 22.85 9.50 3.18
N ALA A 147 22.36 10.74 3.01
CA ALA A 147 23.19 11.89 2.69
C ALA A 147 24.14 12.25 3.85
N ARG A 148 23.65 12.19 5.09
CA ARG A 148 24.43 12.47 6.31
C ARG A 148 25.54 11.44 6.52
N GLU A 149 25.23 10.15 6.39
CA GLU A 149 26.22 9.07 6.49
C GLU A 149 27.31 9.23 5.44
N ARG A 150 26.93 9.57 4.19
CA ARG A 150 27.89 9.78 3.11
C ARG A 150 28.75 11.03 3.29
N PHE A 151 28.19 12.12 3.83
CA PHE A 151 28.93 13.32 4.18
C PHE A 151 29.96 13.03 5.28
N ASN A 152 29.56 12.30 6.32
CA ASN A 152 30.45 11.93 7.43
C ASN A 152 31.59 11.00 6.97
N ASN A 153 31.35 10.06 6.05
CA ASN A 153 32.38 9.16 5.54
C ASN A 153 33.40 9.84 4.60
N ARG A 154 33.17 11.10 4.20
CA ARG A 154 34.06 11.87 3.31
C ARG A 154 35.00 12.82 4.05
N ASN A 155 34.65 13.22 5.27
CA ASN A 155 35.45 14.09 6.12
C ASN A 155 36.27 13.26 7.10
#